data_AF-A0A920USU8-F1
#
_entry.id   AF-A0A920USU8-F1
#
_cell.length_a   1.000
_cell.length_b   1.000
_cell.length_c   1.000
_cell.angle_alpha   90.00
_cell.angle_beta   90.00
_cell.angle_gamma   90.00
#
_symmetry.space_group_name_H-M   'P 1'
#
loop_
_entity.id
_entity.type
_entity.pdbx_description
1 polymer ?
#
loop_
_entity_poly.entity_id
_entity_poly.type
_entity_poly.pdbx_seq_one_letter_code
_entity_poly.pdbx_strand_id
1 'polypeptide(L)'
;MVAAFYLAQNNPGGEKVIAEADRLAAVEVLNGGGAKVVFHQMFITARNLAKPQTPSLRESNKVPDDELILDIGPRSCKSMHRSFQGGKESYGTVQWVGFEWPASQMGLLPLQTQSPPIPKASR
;
A
#
# COMPACT_ATOMS: atom_id res chain seq x y z
N MET A 1 0.50 2.17 -8.21
CA MET A 1 -0.92 1.76 -8.09
C MET A 1 -1.67 2.47 -6.98
N VAL A 2 -1.33 2.30 -5.69
CA VAL A 2 -2.17 2.85 -4.59
C VAL A 2 -2.40 4.37 -4.71
N ALA A 3 -1.36 5.11 -5.07
CA ALA A 3 -1.44 6.56 -5.25
C ALA A 3 -2.44 6.99 -6.35
N ALA A 4 -2.68 6.17 -7.38
CA ALA A 4 -3.68 6.44 -8.41
C ALA A 4 -5.11 6.43 -7.85
N PHE A 5 -5.39 5.52 -6.90
CA PHE A 5 -6.67 5.50 -6.20
C PHE A 5 -6.87 6.69 -5.24
N TYR A 6 -5.80 7.22 -4.64
CA TYR A 6 -5.92 8.45 -3.85
C TYR A 6 -6.20 9.65 -4.75
N LEU A 7 -5.50 9.78 -5.88
CA LEU A 7 -5.78 10.82 -6.87
C LEU A 7 -7.20 10.72 -7.44
N ALA A 8 -7.70 9.50 -7.70
CA ALA A 8 -9.09 9.26 -8.13
C ALA A 8 -10.14 9.75 -7.12
N GLN A 9 -9.78 9.83 -5.83
CA GLN A 9 -10.61 10.35 -4.75
C GLN A 9 -10.34 11.83 -4.43
N ASN A 10 -9.62 12.55 -5.29
CA ASN A 10 -9.16 13.93 -5.07
C ASN A 10 -8.29 14.10 -3.81
N ASN A 11 -7.58 13.06 -3.39
CA ASN A 11 -6.61 13.11 -2.29
C ASN A 11 -5.17 13.16 -2.85
N PRO A 12 -4.23 13.80 -2.14
CA PRO A 12 -2.82 13.75 -2.51
C PRO A 12 -2.30 12.31 -2.43
N GLY A 13 -1.61 11.86 -3.48
CA GLY A 13 -1.08 10.49 -3.59
C GLY A 13 0.43 10.37 -3.33
N GLY A 14 1.12 11.47 -3.02
CA GLY A 14 2.58 11.56 -3.05
C GLY A 14 3.12 11.86 -4.44
N GLU A 15 4.36 11.43 -4.72
CA GLU A 15 5.11 11.81 -5.93
C GLU A 15 4.30 11.71 -7.24
N LYS A 16 4.42 12.78 -8.03
CA LYS A 16 3.50 13.24 -9.10
C LYS A 16 3.40 12.39 -10.36
N VAL A 17 4.24 11.38 -10.57
CA VAL A 17 4.27 10.65 -11.85
C VAL A 17 3.29 9.49 -11.81
N ILE A 18 2.00 9.80 -11.92
CA ILE A 18 0.95 8.82 -12.18
C ILE A 18 0.36 9.12 -13.55
N ALA A 19 0.34 8.11 -14.42
CA ALA A 19 -0.26 8.27 -15.72
C ALA A 19 -1.77 8.53 -15.56
N GLU A 20 -2.32 9.44 -16.35
CA GLU A 20 -3.75 9.76 -16.31
C GLU A 20 -4.63 8.53 -16.55
N ALA A 21 -4.18 7.60 -17.40
CA ALA A 21 -4.85 6.33 -17.63
C ALA A 21 -5.01 5.50 -16.33
N ASP A 22 -3.99 5.48 -15.46
CA ASP A 22 -4.06 4.76 -14.19
C ASP A 22 -5.05 5.42 -13.22
N ARG A 23 -5.14 6.76 -13.24
CA ARG A 23 -6.14 7.51 -12.45
C ARG A 23 -7.55 7.17 -12.92
N LEU A 24 -7.80 7.18 -14.23
CA LEU A 24 -9.11 6.86 -14.81
C LEU A 24 -9.52 5.41 -14.51
N ALA A 25 -8.61 4.45 -14.68
CA ALA A 25 -8.86 3.05 -14.32
C ALA A 25 -9.21 2.90 -12.83
N ALA A 26 -8.54 3.65 -11.94
CA ALA A 26 -8.86 3.64 -10.52
C ALA A 26 -10.26 4.21 -10.21
N VAL A 27 -10.70 5.26 -10.94
CA VAL A 27 -12.07 5.80 -10.84
C VAL A 27 -13.10 4.74 -11.24
N GLU A 28 -12.86 4.01 -12.33
CA GLU A 28 -13.77 2.93 -12.77
C GLU A 28 -13.89 1.83 -11.71
N VAL A 29 -12.78 1.39 -11.11
CA VAL A 29 -12.80 0.37 -10.05
C VAL A 29 -13.57 0.86 -8.82
N LEU A 30 -13.38 2.12 -8.41
CA LEU A 30 -14.09 2.72 -7.27
C LEU A 30 -15.60 2.80 -7.50
N ASN A 31 -16.01 3.15 -8.72
CA ASN A 31 -17.42 3.37 -9.06
C ASN A 31 -18.14 2.10 -9.54
N GLY A 32 -17.41 1.04 -9.90
CA GLY A 32 -17.98 -0.17 -10.49
C GLY A 32 -18.83 -1.01 -9.54
N GLY A 33 -18.76 -0.78 -8.22
CA GLY A 33 -19.61 -1.45 -7.22
C GLY A 33 -19.40 -2.95 -7.03
N GLY A 34 -18.56 -3.59 -7.85
CA GLY A 34 -18.29 -5.04 -7.82
C GLY A 34 -17.45 -5.51 -6.63
N ALA A 35 -16.76 -4.60 -5.93
CA ALA A 35 -15.96 -4.93 -4.76
C ALA A 35 -15.91 -3.78 -3.76
N LYS A 36 -15.82 -4.11 -2.47
CA LYS A 36 -15.47 -3.14 -1.43
C LYS A 36 -13.96 -2.90 -1.46
N VAL A 37 -13.56 -1.73 -1.94
CA VAL A 37 -12.16 -1.29 -1.89
C VAL A 37 -11.84 -0.75 -0.49
N VAL A 38 -10.77 -1.26 0.13
CA VAL A 38 -10.31 -0.83 1.46
C VAL A 38 -8.95 -0.16 1.31
N PHE A 39 -8.87 1.10 1.74
CA PHE A 39 -7.65 1.90 1.68
C PHE A 39 -6.87 1.87 2.98
N HIS A 40 -5.56 2.11 2.87
CA HIS A 40 -4.68 2.26 4.01
C HIS A 40 -4.95 3.59 4.73
N GLN A 41 -4.78 3.58 6.05
CA GLN A 41 -4.98 4.79 6.87
C GLN A 41 -3.72 5.64 6.93
N MET A 42 -2.56 4.99 6.82
CA MET A 42 -1.27 5.61 6.99
C MET A 42 -0.18 4.91 6.18
N PHE A 43 0.85 5.68 5.84
CA PHE A 43 2.01 5.29 5.07
C PHE A 43 3.31 5.66 5.77
N ILE A 44 4.33 4.87 5.50
CA ILE A 44 5.73 5.22 5.73
C ILE A 44 6.24 5.86 4.43
N THR A 45 6.81 7.05 4.53
CA THR A 45 7.22 7.86 3.39
C THR A 45 8.65 8.36 3.50
N ALA A 46 9.25 8.74 2.39
CA ALA A 46 10.52 9.45 2.35
C ALA A 46 10.63 10.31 1.09
N ARG A 47 11.46 11.37 1.12
CA ARG A 47 11.58 12.29 -0.04
C ARG A 47 12.45 11.76 -1.18
N ASN A 48 13.33 10.81 -0.90
CA ASN A 48 14.42 10.43 -1.81
C ASN A 48 15.00 9.06 -1.42
N LEU A 49 15.00 8.12 -2.36
CA LEU A 49 15.57 6.78 -2.16
C LEU A 49 17.10 6.72 -2.28
N ALA A 50 17.75 7.77 -2.76
CA ALA A 50 19.20 7.82 -2.98
C ALA A 50 19.98 8.36 -1.77
N LYS A 51 19.31 8.84 -0.72
CA LYS A 51 19.98 9.40 0.47
C LYS A 51 19.45 8.77 1.76
N PRO A 52 20.33 8.39 2.70
CA PRO A 52 19.91 7.97 4.03
C PRO A 52 19.11 9.10 4.69
N GLN A 53 17.86 8.82 5.03
CA GLN A 53 17.00 9.75 5.76
C GLN A 53 16.05 8.96 6.65
N THR A 54 15.62 9.60 7.75
CA THR A 54 14.61 9.03 8.62
C THR A 54 13.27 9.01 7.88
N PRO A 55 12.62 7.84 7.74
CA PRO A 55 11.29 7.76 7.17
C PRO A 55 10.28 8.54 8.01
N SER A 56 9.28 9.11 7.35
CA SER A 56 8.18 9.81 7.99
C SER A 56 6.94 8.93 8.03
N LEU A 57 6.11 9.11 9.05
CA LEU A 57 4.79 8.49 9.11
C LEU A 57 3.74 9.52 8.70
N ARG A 58 2.95 9.19 7.67
CA ARG A 58 1.93 10.08 7.10
C ARG A 58 0.55 9.45 7.19
N GLU A 59 -0.45 10.26 7.50
CA GLU A 59 -1.84 9.88 7.24
C GLU A 59 -2.04 9.81 5.72
N SER A 60 -2.89 8.89 5.27
CA SER A 60 -3.02 8.58 3.85
C SER A 60 -3.51 9.75 2.99
N ASN A 61 -4.25 10.70 3.56
CA ASN A 61 -4.69 11.94 2.90
C ASN A 61 -3.75 13.14 3.15
N LYS A 62 -2.58 12.92 3.75
CA LYS A 62 -1.61 13.97 4.10
C LYS A 62 -0.19 13.61 3.66
N VAL A 63 -0.05 12.82 2.59
CA VAL A 63 1.25 12.55 1.98
C VAL A 63 1.64 13.77 1.14
N PRO A 64 2.80 14.41 1.41
CA PRO A 64 3.29 15.52 0.59
C PRO A 64 3.60 15.09 -0.85
N ASP A 65 3.39 15.99 -1.81
CA ASP A 65 3.67 15.75 -3.24
C ASP A 65 5.16 15.47 -3.54
N ASP A 66 6.07 15.84 -2.64
CA ASP A 66 7.52 15.60 -2.74
C ASP A 66 7.98 14.34 -1.98
N GLU A 67 7.04 13.51 -1.50
CA GLU A 67 7.34 12.27 -0.79
C GLU A 67 6.86 11.03 -1.55
N LEU A 68 7.69 10.00 -1.51
CA LEU A 68 7.41 8.64 -1.97
C LEU A 68 6.75 7.83 -0.86
N ILE A 69 5.71 7.07 -1.21
CA ILE A 69 5.13 6.04 -0.34
C ILE A 69 6.02 4.80 -0.43
N LEU A 70 6.60 4.39 0.70
CA LEU A 70 7.53 3.25 0.78
C LEU A 70 6.84 1.98 1.27
N ASP A 71 6.02 2.10 2.31
CA ASP A 71 5.35 0.98 2.97
C ASP A 71 4.08 1.49 3.68
N ILE A 72 3.25 0.59 4.17
CA ILE A 72 2.08 0.87 4.97
C ILE A 72 2.44 1.06 6.45
N GLY A 73 1.80 2.02 7.10
CA GLY A 73 2.03 2.27 8.52
C GLY A 73 1.35 1.24 9.44
N PRO A 74 1.71 1.20 10.74
CA PRO A 74 1.30 0.14 11.66
C PRO A 74 -0.22 0.01 11.86
N ARG A 75 -0.99 1.11 11.82
CA ARG A 75 -2.46 1.04 11.90
C ARG A 75 -3.07 0.44 10.63
N SER A 76 -2.49 0.71 9.47
CA SER A 76 -2.90 0.10 8.20
C SER A 76 -2.68 -1.41 8.24
N CYS A 77 -1.53 -1.88 8.74
CA CYS A 77 -1.24 -3.30 8.91
C CYS A 77 -2.28 -3.96 9.83
N LYS A 78 -2.57 -3.36 10.99
CA LYS A 78 -3.57 -3.88 11.93
C LYS A 78 -4.97 -3.94 11.33
N SER A 79 -5.36 -2.93 10.54
CA SER A 79 -6.66 -2.91 9.86
C SER A 79 -6.75 -4.01 8.81
N MET A 80 -5.72 -4.14 7.98
CA MET A 80 -5.65 -5.14 6.92
C MET A 80 -5.64 -6.57 7.49
N HIS A 81 -4.92 -6.80 8.58
CA HIS A 81 -4.93 -8.08 9.30
C HIS A 81 -6.35 -8.47 9.77
N ARG A 82 -7.10 -7.54 10.35
CA ARG A 82 -8.51 -7.79 10.73
C ARG A 82 -9.40 -8.10 9.52
N SER A 83 -9.17 -7.43 8.39
CA SER A 83 -9.91 -7.72 7.16
C SER A 83 -9.63 -9.14 6.66
N PHE A 84 -8.40 -9.64 6.76
CA PHE A 84 -8.06 -11.01 6.38
C PHE A 84 -8.62 -12.06 7.32
N GLN A 85 -8.64 -11.81 8.63
CA GLN A 85 -9.21 -12.75 9.61
C GLN A 85 -10.71 -13.04 9.39
N GLY A 86 -11.45 -12.11 8.76
CA GLY A 86 -12.88 -12.29 8.47
C GLY A 86 -13.17 -13.04 7.17
N GLY A 87 -12.17 -13.30 6.33
CA GLY A 87 -12.34 -13.97 5.03
C GLY A 87 -12.25 -15.49 5.14
N LYS A 88 -13.10 -16.21 4.41
CA LYS A 88 -13.00 -17.68 4.28
C LYS A 88 -11.79 -18.10 3.44
N GLU A 89 -11.44 -17.28 2.47
CA GLU A 89 -10.29 -17.45 1.57
C GLU A 89 -9.64 -16.08 1.35
N SER A 90 -8.32 -16.05 1.23
CA SER A 90 -7.54 -14.82 1.03
C SER A 90 -6.44 -15.06 0.03
N TYR A 91 -6.41 -14.26 -1.03
CA TYR A 91 -5.37 -14.26 -2.06
C TYR A 91 -4.77 -12.86 -2.14
N GLY A 92 -3.45 -12.76 -2.25
CA GLY A 92 -2.76 -11.49 -2.37
C GLY A 92 -1.48 -11.63 -3.16
N THR A 93 -1.29 -10.75 -4.16
CA THR A 93 0.02 -10.50 -4.76
C THR A 93 0.49 -9.17 -4.23
N VAL A 94 1.71 -9.12 -3.70
CA VAL A 94 2.26 -7.92 -3.11
C VAL A 94 3.60 -7.61 -3.75
N GLN A 95 3.63 -6.55 -4.56
CA GLN A 95 4.85 -6.05 -5.20
C GLN A 95 5.11 -4.65 -4.64
N TRP A 96 6.20 -4.51 -3.89
CA TRP A 96 6.48 -3.29 -3.12
C TRP A 96 7.78 -2.64 -3.60
N VAL A 97 7.71 -1.33 -3.84
CA VAL A 97 8.85 -0.50 -4.26
C VAL A 97 9.76 -0.32 -3.05
N GLY A 98 11.03 -0.75 -3.17
CA GLY A 98 12.05 -0.54 -2.13
C GLY A 98 12.28 -1.71 -1.18
N PHE A 99 11.93 -2.95 -1.52
CA PHE A 99 12.21 -4.15 -0.69
C PHE A 99 13.68 -4.27 -0.22
N GLU A 100 14.60 -3.65 -0.97
CA GLU A 100 16.04 -3.59 -0.66
C GLU A 100 16.40 -2.65 0.51
N TRP A 101 15.45 -1.91 1.08
CA TRP A 101 15.66 -1.03 2.23
C TRP A 101 15.03 -1.58 3.52
N PRO A 102 15.77 -1.62 4.65
CA PRO A 102 15.21 -2.11 5.92
C PRO A 102 14.01 -1.29 6.42
N ALA A 103 14.00 0.02 6.12
CA ALA A 103 12.96 0.96 6.54
C ALA A 103 11.59 0.71 5.89
N SER A 104 11.57 0.14 4.68
CA SER A 104 10.36 -0.19 3.91
C SER A 104 9.81 -1.59 4.23
N GLN A 105 10.34 -2.26 5.25
CA GLN A 105 9.87 -3.57 5.72
C GLN A 105 9.10 -3.52 7.06
N MET A 106 8.99 -2.34 7.68
CA MET A 106 8.44 -2.20 9.03
C MET A 106 6.94 -2.56 9.12
N GLY A 107 6.16 -2.35 8.07
CA GLY A 107 4.76 -2.76 7.98
C GLY A 107 4.57 -4.22 7.57
N LEU A 108 5.57 -4.80 6.90
CA LEU A 108 5.48 -6.12 6.24
C LEU A 108 5.81 -7.30 7.16
N LEU A 109 6.83 -7.16 8.02
CA LEU A 109 7.28 -8.25 8.92
C LEU A 109 6.14 -8.85 9.77
N PRO A 110 5.18 -8.06 10.31
CA PRO A 110 4.05 -8.62 11.05
C PRO A 110 3.03 -9.39 10.18
N LEU A 111 2.95 -9.16 8.87
CA LEU A 111 1.99 -9.81 7.97
C LEU A 111 2.55 -11.12 7.38
N GLN A 112 3.86 -11.19 7.13
CA GLN A 112 4.51 -12.39 6.61
C GLN A 112 4.64 -13.51 7.65
N THR A 113 4.81 -13.17 8.92
CA THR A 113 4.99 -14.15 10.02
C THR A 113 3.73 -14.94 10.37
N GLN A 114 2.58 -14.60 9.78
CA GLN A 114 1.28 -15.21 10.11
C GLN A 114 0.52 -15.73 8.89
N SER A 115 1.10 -15.62 7.69
CA SER A 115 0.54 -16.25 6.49
C SER A 115 0.79 -17.77 6.58
N PRO A 116 -0.23 -18.63 6.35
CA PRO A 116 0.00 -20.07 6.30
C PRO A 116 1.04 -20.39 5.21
N PRO A 117 1.89 -21.42 5.41
CA PRO A 117 2.90 -21.78 4.42
C PRO A 117 2.20 -22.08 3.08
N ILE A 118 2.69 -21.45 2.01
CA ILE A 118 2.24 -21.74 0.65
C ILE A 118 2.45 -23.24 0.41
N PRO A 119 1.41 -24.02 0.03
CA PRO A 119 1.58 -25.42 -0.27
C PRO A 119 2.64 -25.56 -1.37
N LYS A 120 3.68 -26.36 -1.11
CA LYS A 120 4.64 -26.71 -2.15
C LYS A 120 3.86 -27.41 -3.25
N ALA A 121 3.88 -26.85 -4.46
CA ALA A 121 3.37 -27.54 -5.64
C ALA A 121 4.15 -28.86 -5.77
N SER A 122 3.47 -29.96 -5.53
CA SER A 122 3.94 -31.31 -5.88
C SER A 122 4.15 -31.34 -7.40
N ARG A 123 5.39 -31.58 -7.82
CA ARG A 123 5.74 -31.92 -9.20
C ARG A 123 5.25 -33.32 -9.54
#